data_AF-A0A0N1AXA1-F1
#
_entry.id   AF-A0A0N1AXA1-F1
#
_cell.length_a   1.000
_cell.length_b   1.000
_cell.length_c   1.000
_cell.angle_alpha   90.00
_cell.angle_beta   90.00
_cell.angle_gamma   90.00
#
_symmetry.space_group_name_H-M   'P 1'
#
loop_
_entity.id
_entity.type
_entity.pdbx_description
1 polymer ?
#
loop_
_entity_poly.entity_id
_entity_poly.type
_entity_poly.pdbx_seq_one_letter_code
_entity_poly.pdbx_strand_id
1 'polypeptide(L)'
;MTEAPPPSDNVRQFTVTEDDDGIRLDRWFKRNLPQVGFATVSRWARTGQIRVDGKRAKPEDRLEQGQTLRVPPGGDEPPAGPARKAAPRTRVLSPEQIAEAKAMVIRETPSAIVLNKPPGLATQGGSKTTKHVDGLLDAFVTGEKTPRPRLVHRLDKDTSGVLLIARTPGSAASFSKRFASRSARKVYWALVVGNPDLAEGVIDAPLAKQPGTGGEKMHIDEENGAAAKTRYRVVDNAGQRAAWVELEPLTGRTHQLRVHMAAIGHPIVGDGKYGGPDSFLTGAVSRKMHLHARRLIISEPKTGEGTGGKLDVTAELPPHFAMSMEVLGFDQSLSDASPMRDEAPERSGEEKKQAARRHFKQARKEARSPRRSRGDVVAPKAKKPAGKPAGKAAPKAAAKPAKSPANRARPAPKAPPKGTGGSRGRR
;
A
#
# COMPACT_ATOMS: atom_id res chain seq x y z
N MET A 1 -25.68 8.26 -36.64
CA MET A 1 -24.27 8.65 -36.46
C MET A 1 -24.29 9.95 -35.69
N THR A 2 -23.84 9.96 -34.44
CA THR A 2 -23.76 11.18 -33.64
C THR A 2 -22.44 11.88 -33.94
N GLU A 3 -22.53 13.10 -34.46
CA GLU A 3 -21.40 13.94 -34.83
C GLU A 3 -20.57 14.28 -33.58
N ALA A 4 -19.24 14.16 -33.68
CA ALA A 4 -18.37 14.57 -32.58
C ALA A 4 -18.41 16.10 -32.47
N PRO A 5 -18.54 16.68 -31.25
CA PRO A 5 -18.53 18.13 -31.11
C PRO A 5 -17.21 18.70 -31.65
N PRO A 6 -17.24 19.86 -32.35
CA PRO A 6 -16.05 20.44 -32.95
C PRO A 6 -14.98 20.74 -31.89
N PRO A 7 -13.69 20.65 -32.25
CA PRO A 7 -12.61 20.88 -31.31
C PRO A 7 -12.70 22.26 -30.69
N SER A 8 -12.43 22.36 -29.39
CA SER A 8 -12.48 23.64 -28.70
C SER A 8 -11.27 24.51 -29.05
N ASP A 9 -11.47 25.49 -29.92
CA ASP A 9 -10.47 26.51 -30.29
C ASP A 9 -10.10 27.47 -29.13
N ASN A 10 -10.89 27.44 -28.05
CA ASN A 10 -10.69 28.29 -26.89
C ASN A 10 -9.77 27.68 -25.82
N VAL A 11 -8.95 28.54 -25.22
CA VAL A 11 -8.16 28.20 -24.02
C VAL A 11 -9.11 27.91 -22.86
N ARG A 12 -8.99 26.73 -22.26
CA ARG A 12 -9.82 26.32 -21.11
C ARG A 12 -9.06 26.59 -19.81
N GLN A 13 -9.75 27.11 -18.81
CA GLN A 13 -9.22 27.24 -17.44
C GLN A 13 -10.05 26.40 -16.49
N PHE A 14 -9.38 25.70 -15.58
CA PHE A 14 -10.00 24.87 -14.56
C PHE A 14 -9.39 25.20 -13.20
N THR A 15 -10.23 25.47 -12.21
CA THR A 15 -9.79 25.55 -10.82
C THR A 15 -9.66 24.12 -10.27
N VAL A 16 -8.54 23.80 -9.65
CA VAL A 16 -8.31 22.51 -9.00
C VAL A 16 -9.19 22.42 -7.75
N THR A 17 -10.13 21.48 -7.76
CA THR A 17 -11.08 21.24 -6.65
C THR A 17 -10.44 20.41 -5.52
N GLU A 18 -11.13 20.30 -4.38
CA GLU A 18 -10.70 19.47 -3.24
C GLU A 18 -10.52 17.99 -3.62
N ASP A 19 -11.37 17.46 -4.50
CA ASP A 19 -11.28 16.10 -5.06
C ASP A 19 -10.05 15.88 -5.96
N ASP A 20 -9.37 16.97 -6.31
CA ASP A 20 -8.26 17.04 -7.23
C ASP A 20 -6.95 17.42 -6.52
N ASP A 21 -6.99 17.67 -5.21
CA ASP A 21 -5.81 17.94 -4.39
C ASP A 21 -4.80 16.78 -4.39
N GLY A 22 -3.52 17.13 -4.57
CA GLY A 22 -2.41 16.21 -4.62
C GLY A 22 -2.42 15.25 -5.82
N ILE A 23 -3.37 15.34 -6.76
CA ILE A 23 -3.38 14.46 -7.94
C ILE A 23 -2.27 14.87 -8.92
N ARG A 24 -1.69 13.89 -9.63
CA ARG A 24 -0.79 14.19 -10.75
C ARG A 24 -1.56 14.82 -11.91
N LEU A 25 -0.95 15.79 -12.59
CA LEU A 25 -1.52 16.45 -13.77
C LEU A 25 -1.98 15.45 -14.85
N ASP A 26 -1.18 14.42 -15.16
CA ASP A 26 -1.57 13.40 -16.14
C ASP A 26 -2.85 12.62 -15.76
N ARG A 27 -3.05 12.37 -14.48
CA ARG A 27 -4.25 11.73 -13.93
C ARG A 27 -5.43 12.69 -13.84
N TRP A 28 -5.19 13.97 -13.62
CA TRP A 28 -6.20 15.03 -13.71
C TRP A 28 -6.84 15.03 -15.10
N PHE A 29 -6.03 15.07 -16.17
CA PHE A 29 -6.53 14.98 -17.55
C PHE A 29 -7.30 13.69 -17.78
N LYS A 30 -6.75 12.53 -17.40
CA LYS A 30 -7.43 11.23 -17.57
C LYS A 30 -8.80 11.13 -16.86
N ARG A 31 -9.03 11.90 -15.80
CA ARG A 31 -10.32 11.99 -15.09
C ARG A 31 -11.25 13.00 -15.75
N ASN A 32 -10.80 14.25 -15.89
CA ASN A 32 -11.64 15.41 -16.17
C ASN A 32 -11.77 15.72 -17.68
N LEU A 33 -10.79 15.32 -18.48
CA LEU A 33 -10.77 15.44 -19.94
C LEU A 33 -10.33 14.10 -20.57
N PRO A 34 -11.13 13.02 -20.44
CA PRO A 34 -10.73 11.67 -20.85
C PRO A 34 -10.46 11.50 -22.36
N GLN A 35 -10.92 12.44 -23.19
CA GLN A 35 -10.58 12.52 -24.61
C GLN A 35 -9.11 12.92 -24.85
N VAL A 36 -8.52 13.69 -23.93
CA VAL A 36 -7.12 14.15 -24.03
C VAL A 36 -6.17 13.02 -23.62
N GLY A 37 -5.64 12.30 -24.62
CA GLY A 37 -4.65 11.24 -24.42
C GLY A 37 -3.32 11.72 -23.81
N PHE A 38 -2.64 10.82 -23.07
CA PHE A 38 -1.37 11.10 -22.40
C PHE A 38 -0.27 11.67 -23.31
N ALA A 39 -0.25 11.25 -24.59
CA ALA A 39 0.68 11.79 -25.59
C ALA A 39 0.45 13.29 -25.87
N THR A 40 -0.82 13.72 -25.91
CA THR A 40 -1.22 15.13 -26.07
C THR A 40 -0.87 15.94 -24.82
N VAL A 41 -1.18 15.44 -23.61
CA VAL A 41 -0.75 16.07 -22.34
C VAL A 41 0.78 16.25 -22.30
N SER A 42 1.52 15.20 -22.66
CA SER A 42 2.99 15.22 -22.68
C SER A 42 3.55 16.18 -23.72
N ARG A 43 2.90 16.33 -24.89
CA ARG A 43 3.26 17.30 -25.93
C ARG A 43 3.08 18.72 -25.42
N TRP A 44 1.90 19.05 -24.90
CA TRP A 44 1.57 20.38 -24.39
C TRP A 44 2.39 20.78 -23.15
N ALA A 45 2.74 19.84 -22.28
CA ALA A 45 3.65 20.08 -21.16
C ALA A 45 5.07 20.41 -21.67
N ARG A 46 5.59 19.64 -22.65
CA ARG A 46 6.91 19.86 -23.26
C ARG A 46 7.00 21.21 -23.99
N THR A 47 5.95 21.62 -24.69
CA THR A 47 5.87 22.93 -25.36
C THR A 47 5.50 24.08 -24.42
N GLY A 48 5.25 23.81 -23.12
CA GLY A 48 4.91 24.84 -22.13
C GLY A 48 3.53 25.48 -22.33
N GLN A 49 2.62 24.80 -23.03
CA GLN A 49 1.27 25.26 -23.33
C GLN A 49 0.29 25.00 -22.16
N ILE A 50 0.46 23.88 -21.45
CA ILE A 50 -0.19 23.68 -20.14
C ILE A 50 0.54 24.54 -19.10
N ARG A 51 -0.23 25.24 -18.27
CA ARG A 51 0.28 25.99 -17.13
C ARG A 51 -0.56 25.77 -15.88
N VAL A 52 0.09 25.80 -14.72
CA VAL A 52 -0.52 25.83 -13.39
C VAL A 52 -0.06 27.12 -12.73
N ASP A 53 -1.00 27.99 -12.34
CA ASP A 53 -0.74 29.35 -11.82
C ASP A 53 0.27 30.14 -12.67
N GLY A 54 0.08 30.08 -14.00
CA GLY A 54 0.96 30.74 -14.99
C GLY A 54 2.32 30.06 -15.24
N LYS A 55 2.75 29.12 -14.39
CA LYS A 55 4.02 28.40 -14.50
C LYS A 55 3.87 27.16 -15.41
N ARG A 56 4.93 26.80 -16.15
CA ARG A 56 4.95 25.56 -16.94
C ARG A 56 4.86 24.34 -16.01
N ALA A 57 4.00 23.38 -16.34
CA ALA A 57 3.82 22.15 -15.57
C ALA A 57 4.19 20.90 -16.38
N LYS A 58 4.71 19.89 -15.70
CA LYS A 58 5.02 18.55 -16.23
C LYS A 58 3.88 17.58 -15.95
N PRO A 59 3.71 16.50 -16.73
CA PRO A 59 2.65 15.50 -16.49
C PRO A 59 2.75 14.80 -15.13
N GLU A 60 3.94 14.82 -14.52
CA GLU A 60 4.26 14.24 -13.23
C GLU A 60 3.88 15.11 -12.03
N ASP A 61 3.74 16.43 -12.26
CA ASP A 61 3.58 17.42 -11.19
C ASP A 61 2.25 17.18 -10.47
N ARG A 62 2.23 17.41 -9.17
CA ARG A 62 1.00 17.34 -8.38
C ARG A 62 0.34 18.71 -8.32
N LEU A 63 -0.97 18.69 -8.50
CA LEU A 63 -1.83 19.85 -8.34
C LEU A 63 -2.19 20.03 -6.86
N GLU A 64 -2.45 21.26 -6.46
CA GLU A 64 -2.94 21.62 -5.12
C GLU A 64 -4.30 22.30 -5.26
N GLN A 65 -5.20 22.13 -4.29
CA GLN A 65 -6.52 22.77 -4.30
C GLN A 65 -6.42 24.29 -4.49
N GLY A 66 -7.30 24.84 -5.33
CA GLY A 66 -7.38 26.28 -5.64
C GLY A 66 -6.45 26.74 -6.77
N GLN A 67 -5.47 25.93 -7.19
CA GLN A 67 -4.62 26.28 -8.33
C GLN A 67 -5.42 26.41 -9.63
N THR A 68 -5.00 27.30 -10.51
CA THR A 68 -5.62 27.50 -11.84
C THR A 68 -4.84 26.75 -12.91
N LEU A 69 -5.43 25.67 -13.43
CA LEU A 69 -4.92 24.88 -14.53
C LEU A 69 -5.41 25.46 -15.88
N ARG A 70 -4.48 26.03 -16.65
CA ARG A 70 -4.70 26.49 -18.02
C ARG A 70 -4.41 25.36 -19.01
N VAL A 71 -5.43 24.92 -19.72
CA VAL A 71 -5.37 23.89 -20.78
C VAL A 71 -5.46 24.59 -22.15
N PRO A 72 -4.56 24.28 -23.11
CA PRO A 72 -4.62 24.86 -24.44
C PRO A 72 -5.81 24.34 -25.28
N PRO A 73 -6.09 24.98 -26.43
CA PRO A 73 -7.07 24.51 -27.41
C PRO A 73 -6.79 23.10 -27.95
N GLY A 74 -7.83 22.46 -28.46
CA GLY A 74 -7.75 21.15 -29.13
C GLY A 74 -7.56 19.96 -28.19
N GLY A 75 -7.09 18.83 -28.74
CA GLY A 75 -7.01 17.56 -28.00
C GLY A 75 -8.36 16.90 -27.73
N ASP A 76 -9.43 17.39 -28.36
CA ASP A 76 -10.76 16.80 -28.35
C ASP A 76 -10.93 15.70 -29.42
N GLU A 77 -10.00 15.62 -30.39
CA GLU A 77 -9.86 14.47 -31.29
C GLU A 77 -9.55 13.18 -30.50
N PRO A 78 -10.30 12.09 -30.74
CA PRO A 78 -9.96 10.78 -30.18
C PRO A 78 -8.53 10.37 -30.58
N PRO A 79 -7.75 9.73 -29.69
CA PRO A 79 -6.38 9.36 -29.99
C PRO A 79 -6.32 8.41 -31.19
N ALA A 80 -5.62 8.84 -32.25
CA ALA A 80 -5.44 8.09 -33.48
C ALA A 80 -4.83 6.69 -33.21
N GLY A 81 -5.65 5.67 -33.42
CA GLY A 81 -5.35 4.27 -33.15
C GLY A 81 -6.66 3.51 -32.93
N PRO A 82 -6.65 2.16 -32.99
CA PRO A 82 -7.85 1.39 -32.67
C PRO A 82 -8.24 1.70 -31.23
N ALA A 83 -9.41 2.32 -31.05
CA ALA A 83 -9.99 2.54 -29.74
C ALA A 83 -10.16 1.16 -29.09
N ARG A 84 -9.24 0.79 -28.19
CA ARG A 84 -9.44 -0.35 -27.28
C ARG A 84 -10.75 -0.05 -26.58
N LYS A 85 -11.83 -0.75 -26.98
CA LYS A 85 -13.18 -0.55 -26.44
C LYS A 85 -13.03 -0.44 -24.94
N ALA A 86 -13.21 0.77 -24.41
CA ALA A 86 -13.06 1.00 -22.99
C ALA A 86 -14.13 0.15 -22.34
N ALA A 87 -13.72 -0.91 -21.63
CA ALA A 87 -14.68 -1.81 -20.99
C ALA A 87 -15.64 -0.93 -20.16
N PRO A 88 -16.97 -1.15 -20.26
CA PRO A 88 -17.95 -0.26 -19.66
C PRO A 88 -17.58 0.01 -18.21
N ARG A 89 -17.44 1.31 -17.88
CA ARG A 89 -16.86 1.76 -16.60
C ARG A 89 -17.67 1.32 -15.38
N THR A 90 -18.93 0.98 -15.61
CA THR A 90 -19.94 0.51 -14.65
C THR A 90 -20.41 -0.88 -15.04
N ARG A 91 -20.49 -1.78 -14.05
CA ARG A 91 -21.11 -3.10 -14.21
C ARG A 91 -22.63 -2.93 -14.18
N VAL A 92 -23.35 -3.52 -15.14
CA VAL A 92 -24.81 -3.66 -15.04
C VAL A 92 -25.11 -4.70 -13.95
N LEU A 93 -25.90 -4.30 -12.96
CA LEU A 93 -26.29 -5.13 -11.82
C LEU A 93 -27.76 -5.54 -11.92
N SER A 94 -28.10 -6.73 -11.42
CA SER A 94 -29.49 -7.13 -11.28
C SER A 94 -30.20 -6.35 -10.16
N PRO A 95 -31.54 -6.27 -10.15
CA PRO A 95 -32.29 -5.67 -9.04
C PRO A 95 -31.93 -6.28 -7.68
N GLU A 96 -31.72 -7.61 -7.64
CA GLU A 96 -31.27 -8.35 -6.45
C GLU A 96 -29.89 -7.90 -5.97
N GLN A 97 -28.93 -7.68 -6.87
CA GLN A 97 -27.58 -7.21 -6.53
C GLN A 97 -27.61 -5.77 -6.00
N ILE A 98 -28.51 -4.93 -6.52
CA ILE A 98 -28.72 -3.57 -6.03
C ILE A 98 -29.37 -3.61 -4.64
N ALA A 99 -30.36 -4.48 -4.42
CA ALA A 99 -30.98 -4.69 -3.12
C ALA A 99 -29.97 -5.21 -2.08
N GLU A 100 -29.17 -6.22 -2.43
CA GLU A 100 -28.07 -6.73 -1.59
C GLU A 100 -27.05 -5.64 -1.24
N ALA A 101 -26.66 -4.82 -2.21
CA ALA A 101 -25.74 -3.71 -1.99
C ALA A 101 -26.29 -2.69 -0.99
N LYS A 102 -27.56 -2.30 -1.17
CA LYS A 102 -28.25 -1.31 -0.31
C LYS A 102 -28.56 -1.85 1.09
N ALA A 103 -28.94 -3.13 1.21
CA ALA A 103 -29.23 -3.78 2.49
C ALA A 103 -28.00 -3.87 3.42
N MET A 104 -26.77 -3.79 2.89
CA MET A 104 -25.56 -3.70 3.70
C MET A 104 -25.30 -2.30 4.27
N VAL A 105 -25.97 -1.23 3.83
CA VAL A 105 -25.61 0.15 4.22
C VAL A 105 -25.98 0.43 5.68
N ILE A 106 -24.98 0.78 6.49
CA ILE A 106 -25.16 1.28 7.86
C ILE A 106 -25.33 2.81 7.85
N ARG A 107 -24.51 3.51 7.06
CA ARG A 107 -24.48 4.97 7.01
C ARG A 107 -23.94 5.46 5.67
N GLU A 108 -24.53 6.52 5.15
CA GLU A 108 -23.95 7.33 4.09
C GLU A 108 -23.62 8.74 4.59
N THR A 109 -22.51 9.30 4.12
CA THR A 109 -22.14 10.71 4.27
C THR A 109 -21.80 11.27 2.87
N PRO A 110 -21.48 12.57 2.70
CA PRO A 110 -20.96 13.07 1.42
C PRO A 110 -19.63 12.42 1.01
N SER A 111 -18.83 11.95 1.97
CA SER A 111 -17.48 11.40 1.73
C SER A 111 -17.45 9.87 1.68
N ALA A 112 -18.33 9.18 2.40
CA ALA A 112 -18.27 7.74 2.65
C ALA A 112 -19.62 7.02 2.49
N ILE A 113 -19.54 5.74 2.16
CA ILE A 113 -20.61 4.75 2.34
C ILE A 113 -20.04 3.67 3.25
N VAL A 114 -20.71 3.40 4.37
CA VAL A 114 -20.27 2.44 5.38
C VAL A 114 -21.19 1.22 5.34
N LEU A 115 -20.61 0.05 5.12
CA LEU A 115 -21.31 -1.21 4.92
C LEU A 115 -21.11 -2.16 6.12
N ASN A 116 -22.16 -2.87 6.52
CA ASN A 116 -22.07 -4.10 7.30
C ASN A 116 -21.84 -5.26 6.32
N LYS A 117 -20.58 -5.58 6.06
CA LYS A 117 -20.21 -6.64 5.13
C LYS A 117 -20.58 -8.01 5.74
N PRO A 118 -21.40 -8.86 5.08
CA PRO A 118 -21.70 -10.19 5.58
C PRO A 118 -20.49 -11.13 5.50
N PRO A 119 -20.45 -12.19 6.33
CA PRO A 119 -19.46 -13.26 6.21
C PRO A 119 -19.65 -14.03 4.90
N GLY A 120 -18.56 -14.47 4.27
CA GLY A 120 -18.55 -15.25 3.03
C GLY A 120 -18.54 -14.42 1.75
N LEU A 121 -18.90 -13.13 1.80
CA LEU A 121 -18.74 -12.21 0.68
C LEU A 121 -17.28 -11.72 0.61
N ALA A 122 -16.62 -11.79 -0.54
CA ALA A 122 -15.26 -11.24 -0.67
C ALA A 122 -15.28 -9.71 -0.78
N THR A 123 -14.28 -9.01 -0.26
CA THR A 123 -14.20 -7.54 -0.44
C THR A 123 -13.83 -7.18 -1.88
N GLN A 124 -12.86 -7.86 -2.47
CA GLN A 124 -12.37 -7.66 -3.84
C GLN A 124 -12.48 -8.95 -4.64
N GLY A 125 -12.59 -8.80 -5.97
CA GLY A 125 -12.60 -9.93 -6.91
C GLY A 125 -11.22 -10.54 -7.13
N GLY A 126 -11.20 -11.66 -7.83
CA GLY A 126 -9.99 -12.39 -8.21
C GLY A 126 -10.35 -13.51 -9.19
N SER A 127 -9.37 -14.29 -9.66
CA SER A 127 -9.53 -15.25 -10.77
C SER A 127 -10.60 -16.33 -10.58
N LYS A 128 -11.09 -16.54 -9.35
CA LYS A 128 -12.20 -17.45 -8.99
C LYS A 128 -13.24 -16.79 -8.08
N THR A 129 -13.36 -15.46 -8.09
CA THR A 129 -14.22 -14.71 -7.16
C THR A 129 -14.99 -13.64 -7.93
N THR A 130 -16.19 -14.00 -8.36
CA THR A 130 -17.08 -13.22 -9.23
C THR A 130 -18.12 -12.39 -8.48
N LYS A 131 -18.47 -12.81 -7.25
CA LYS A 131 -19.32 -12.07 -6.29
C LYS A 131 -18.45 -11.49 -5.17
N HIS A 132 -18.39 -10.16 -5.10
CA HIS A 132 -17.55 -9.41 -4.16
C HIS A 132 -18.05 -7.97 -4.01
N VAL A 133 -17.77 -7.33 -2.87
CA VAL A 133 -18.23 -5.96 -2.56
C VAL A 133 -17.83 -4.96 -3.65
N ASP A 134 -16.58 -4.98 -4.12
CA ASP A 134 -16.14 -4.06 -5.19
C ASP A 134 -17.05 -4.14 -6.44
N GLY A 135 -17.56 -5.32 -6.78
CA GLY A 135 -18.43 -5.53 -7.94
C GLY A 135 -19.86 -5.06 -7.71
N LEU A 136 -20.27 -4.85 -6.45
CA LEU A 136 -21.58 -4.30 -6.07
C LEU A 136 -21.53 -2.77 -5.93
N LEU A 137 -20.36 -2.13 -5.94
CA LEU A 137 -20.24 -0.67 -5.77
C LEU A 137 -20.88 0.14 -6.90
N ASP A 138 -21.14 -0.47 -8.05
CA ASP A 138 -21.90 0.16 -9.14
C ASP A 138 -23.37 0.44 -8.77
N ALA A 139 -23.93 -0.22 -7.74
CA ALA A 139 -25.27 0.04 -7.22
C ALA A 139 -25.45 1.44 -6.60
N PHE A 140 -24.34 2.14 -6.34
CA PHE A 140 -24.30 3.49 -5.76
C PHE A 140 -23.99 4.58 -6.81
N VAL A 141 -23.88 4.22 -8.09
CA VAL A 141 -23.67 5.16 -9.19
C VAL A 141 -25.04 5.64 -9.71
N THR A 142 -25.47 6.80 -9.23
CA THR A 142 -26.81 7.36 -9.49
C THR A 142 -26.95 8.14 -10.80
N GLY A 143 -25.87 8.33 -11.56
CA GLY A 143 -25.88 9.05 -12.83
C GLY A 143 -24.49 9.12 -13.46
N GLU A 144 -24.39 9.53 -14.73
CA GLU A 144 -23.14 9.48 -15.52
C GLU A 144 -21.99 10.29 -14.91
N LYS A 145 -22.30 11.37 -14.20
CA LYS A 145 -21.32 12.25 -13.54
C LYS A 145 -20.95 11.79 -12.12
N THR A 146 -21.71 10.86 -11.53
CA THR A 146 -21.45 10.35 -10.18
C THR A 146 -20.17 9.50 -10.17
N PRO A 147 -19.12 9.86 -9.42
CA PRO A 147 -17.91 9.04 -9.37
C PRO A 147 -18.22 7.66 -8.77
N ARG A 148 -17.74 6.60 -9.43
CA ARG A 148 -17.83 5.24 -8.87
C ARG A 148 -17.10 5.17 -7.52
N PRO A 149 -17.76 4.71 -6.44
CA PRO A 149 -17.13 4.55 -5.14
C PRO A 149 -15.93 3.59 -5.16
N ARG A 150 -15.05 3.74 -4.17
CA ARG A 150 -13.75 3.06 -4.12
C ARG A 150 -13.47 2.44 -2.76
N LEU A 151 -12.94 1.22 -2.78
CA LEU A 151 -12.36 0.59 -1.62
C LEU A 151 -11.09 1.32 -1.15
N VAL A 152 -10.99 1.54 0.16
CA VAL A 152 -9.82 2.15 0.82
C VAL A 152 -9.19 1.25 1.90
N HIS A 153 -9.91 0.20 2.31
CA HIS A 153 -9.38 -0.92 3.08
C HIS A 153 -10.10 -2.22 2.68
N ARG A 154 -9.75 -3.35 3.30
CA ARG A 154 -10.39 -4.65 3.06
C ARG A 154 -10.66 -5.40 4.36
N LEU A 155 -11.74 -6.17 4.37
CA LEU A 155 -11.94 -7.30 5.27
C LEU A 155 -11.68 -8.61 4.51
N ASP A 156 -11.30 -9.66 5.23
CA ASP A 156 -11.20 -10.99 4.63
C ASP A 156 -12.60 -11.53 4.26
N LYS A 157 -12.67 -12.55 3.40
CA LYS A 157 -13.94 -13.08 2.86
C LYS A 157 -14.93 -13.43 3.97
N ASP A 158 -14.48 -14.18 4.96
CA ASP A 158 -15.34 -14.74 6.01
C ASP A 158 -15.47 -13.82 7.24
N THR A 159 -14.65 -12.77 7.33
CA THR A 159 -14.77 -11.70 8.33
C THR A 159 -15.94 -10.78 7.99
N SER A 160 -16.80 -10.51 8.97
CA SER A 160 -17.99 -9.65 8.81
C SER A 160 -17.77 -8.24 9.39
N GLY A 161 -18.75 -7.34 9.26
CA GLY A 161 -18.78 -6.04 9.95
C GLY A 161 -18.36 -4.85 9.10
N VAL A 162 -17.97 -3.76 9.78
CA VAL A 162 -17.77 -2.43 9.18
C VAL A 162 -16.71 -2.42 8.08
N LEU A 163 -17.15 -2.07 6.87
CA LEU A 163 -16.32 -1.79 5.70
C LEU A 163 -16.63 -0.40 5.16
N LEU A 164 -15.63 0.48 5.13
CA LEU A 164 -15.75 1.84 4.61
C LEU A 164 -15.37 1.90 3.13
N ILE A 165 -16.29 2.45 2.34
CA ILE A 165 -16.14 2.78 0.93
C ILE A 165 -16.07 4.30 0.81
N ALA A 166 -15.11 4.83 0.05
CA ALA A 166 -15.06 6.25 -0.26
C ALA A 166 -15.94 6.58 -1.47
N ARG A 167 -16.79 7.61 -1.38
CA ARG A 167 -17.67 8.04 -2.49
C ARG A 167 -16.89 8.72 -3.60
N THR A 168 -16.02 9.66 -3.24
CA THR A 168 -15.28 10.48 -4.19
C THR A 168 -13.79 10.07 -4.29
N PRO A 169 -13.07 10.43 -5.37
CA PRO A 169 -11.63 10.17 -5.48
C PRO A 169 -10.78 10.88 -4.42
N GLY A 170 -11.13 12.13 -4.03
CA GLY A 170 -10.45 12.86 -2.96
C GLY A 170 -10.68 12.20 -1.62
N SER A 171 -11.94 11.84 -1.31
CA SER A 171 -12.30 11.04 -0.14
C SER A 171 -11.50 9.73 -0.10
N ALA A 172 -11.34 9.06 -1.24
CA ALA A 172 -10.57 7.82 -1.33
C ALA A 172 -9.08 8.01 -0.99
N ALA A 173 -8.45 9.08 -1.49
CA ALA A 173 -7.08 9.42 -1.11
C ALA A 173 -6.97 9.78 0.39
N SER A 174 -7.94 10.54 0.90
CA SER A 174 -7.99 11.00 2.28
C SER A 174 -8.16 9.85 3.29
N PHE A 175 -9.07 8.92 3.04
CA PHE A 175 -9.24 7.73 3.89
C PHE A 175 -8.08 6.74 3.75
N SER A 176 -7.56 6.50 2.53
CA SER A 176 -6.39 5.63 2.33
C SER A 176 -5.18 6.12 3.15
N LYS A 177 -4.96 7.43 3.21
CA LYS A 177 -3.92 8.06 4.04
C LYS A 177 -4.13 7.77 5.54
N ARG A 178 -5.37 7.82 6.03
CA ARG A 178 -5.73 7.56 7.44
C ARG A 178 -5.55 6.10 7.86
N PHE A 179 -5.92 5.16 6.98
CA PHE A 179 -5.61 3.73 7.18
C PHE A 179 -4.10 3.47 7.17
N ALA A 180 -3.36 4.04 6.20
CA ALA A 180 -1.91 3.88 6.11
C ALA A 180 -1.16 4.51 7.30
N SER A 181 -1.60 5.67 7.79
CA SER A 181 -1.05 6.33 8.98
C SER A 181 -1.54 5.73 10.31
N ARG A 182 -2.41 4.72 10.27
CA ARG A 182 -2.98 4.02 11.44
C ARG A 182 -3.79 4.94 12.37
N SER A 183 -4.31 6.07 11.87
CA SER A 183 -5.15 6.97 12.68
C SER A 183 -6.55 6.40 12.88
N ALA A 184 -7.08 5.68 11.88
CA ALA A 184 -8.32 4.92 12.00
C ALA A 184 -8.24 3.93 13.17
N ARG A 185 -9.22 3.99 14.09
CA ARG A 185 -9.46 3.04 15.18
C ARG A 185 -10.41 1.96 14.69
N LYS A 186 -10.11 0.70 14.96
CA LYS A 186 -10.94 -0.44 14.53
C LYS A 186 -11.01 -1.40 15.71
N VAL A 187 -12.21 -1.68 16.20
CA VAL A 187 -12.42 -2.70 17.22
C VAL A 187 -13.19 -3.84 16.58
N TYR A 188 -12.66 -5.04 16.74
CA TYR A 188 -13.28 -6.28 16.28
C TYR A 188 -13.75 -7.06 17.50
N TRP A 189 -14.87 -7.75 17.37
CA TRP A 189 -15.24 -8.83 18.29
C TRP A 189 -14.88 -10.17 17.68
N ALA A 190 -14.36 -11.07 18.50
CA ALA A 190 -14.11 -12.45 18.16
C ALA A 190 -14.64 -13.38 19.25
N LEU A 191 -15.15 -14.56 18.85
CA LEU A 191 -15.18 -15.71 19.75
C LEU A 191 -13.93 -16.54 19.49
N VAL A 192 -13.26 -16.94 20.55
CA VAL A 192 -12.01 -17.71 20.51
C VAL A 192 -12.15 -18.99 21.32
N VAL A 193 -11.39 -20.02 20.99
CA VAL A 193 -11.44 -21.32 21.67
C VAL A 193 -10.60 -21.29 22.94
N GLY A 194 -11.16 -21.81 24.04
CA GLY A 194 -10.60 -21.65 25.38
C GLY A 194 -10.58 -20.19 25.83
N ASN A 195 -9.83 -19.92 26.90
CA ASN A 195 -9.71 -18.59 27.50
C ASN A 195 -8.25 -18.14 27.47
N PRO A 196 -7.92 -16.94 26.96
CA PRO A 196 -6.59 -16.36 27.11
C PRO A 196 -6.17 -16.23 28.59
N ASP A 197 -4.93 -16.61 28.91
CA ASP A 197 -4.37 -16.54 30.28
C ASP A 197 -4.39 -15.13 30.88
N LEU A 198 -4.30 -14.10 30.01
CA LEU A 198 -4.34 -12.69 30.39
C LEU A 198 -5.66 -12.05 29.93
N ALA A 199 -6.32 -11.32 30.83
CA ALA A 199 -7.54 -10.59 30.52
C ALA A 199 -7.31 -9.46 29.50
N GLU A 200 -6.10 -8.92 29.39
CA GLU A 200 -5.71 -7.98 28.35
C GLU A 200 -4.24 -8.17 27.95
N GLY A 201 -3.89 -7.79 26.72
CA GLY A 201 -2.52 -7.94 26.24
C GLY A 201 -2.22 -7.38 24.86
N VAL A 202 -0.96 -7.54 24.45
CA VAL A 202 -0.45 -7.09 23.15
C VAL A 202 0.30 -8.23 22.45
N ILE A 203 -0.20 -8.64 21.29
CA ILE A 203 0.44 -9.64 20.44
C ILE A 203 1.26 -8.88 19.40
N ASP A 204 2.60 -8.91 19.52
CA ASP A 204 3.58 -8.27 18.62
C ASP A 204 4.38 -9.32 17.84
N ALA A 205 3.71 -9.99 16.90
CA ALA A 205 4.28 -11.09 16.14
C ALA A 205 4.32 -10.71 14.64
N PRO A 206 5.50 -10.49 14.03
CA PRO A 206 5.60 -10.13 12.61
C PRO A 206 5.09 -11.24 11.69
N LEU A 207 4.49 -10.86 10.56
CA LEU A 207 3.79 -11.81 9.68
C LEU A 207 4.36 -11.86 8.27
N ALA A 208 4.68 -13.06 7.80
CA ALA A 208 5.06 -13.36 6.41
C ALA A 208 4.00 -14.24 5.72
N LYS A 209 3.95 -14.16 4.39
CA LYS A 209 3.17 -15.11 3.59
C LYS A 209 3.87 -16.47 3.60
N GLN A 210 3.15 -17.55 3.84
CA GLN A 210 3.71 -18.90 3.82
C GLN A 210 4.23 -19.23 2.40
N PRO A 211 5.47 -19.76 2.25
CA PRO A 211 6.00 -20.20 0.95
C PRO A 211 5.20 -21.37 0.34
N GLY A 212 5.31 -21.51 -0.99
CA GLY A 212 4.76 -22.66 -1.72
C GLY A 212 3.29 -22.55 -2.15
N THR A 213 2.65 -23.70 -2.38
CA THR A 213 1.30 -23.81 -2.95
C THR A 213 0.15 -23.59 -1.95
N GLY A 214 0.45 -23.33 -0.67
CA GLY A 214 -0.52 -23.12 0.43
C GLY A 214 -1.44 -21.89 0.33
N GLY A 215 -1.50 -21.24 -0.84
CA GLY A 215 -2.42 -20.14 -1.14
C GLY A 215 -2.09 -18.84 -0.39
N GLU A 216 -3.12 -18.20 0.15
CA GLU A 216 -3.01 -16.96 0.94
C GLU A 216 -2.88 -17.25 2.45
N LYS A 217 -2.19 -18.31 2.87
CA LYS A 217 -1.91 -18.54 4.29
C LYS A 217 -0.73 -17.66 4.74
N MET A 218 -0.86 -17.12 5.95
CA MET A 218 0.12 -16.26 6.61
C MET A 218 0.67 -17.00 7.83
N HIS A 219 1.87 -16.67 8.28
CA HIS A 219 2.48 -17.26 9.47
C HIS A 219 3.32 -16.21 10.19
N ILE A 220 3.68 -16.50 11.44
CA ILE A 220 4.67 -15.72 12.18
C ILE A 220 6.05 -16.04 11.61
N ASP A 221 6.83 -14.98 11.41
CA ASP A 221 8.19 -15.02 10.89
C ASP A 221 8.94 -13.85 11.54
N GLU A 222 9.75 -14.13 12.56
CA GLU A 222 10.42 -13.09 13.34
C GLU A 222 11.59 -12.44 12.59
N GLU A 223 12.17 -13.13 11.60
CA GLU A 223 13.33 -12.66 10.85
C GLU A 223 12.92 -11.81 9.64
N ASN A 224 11.94 -12.26 8.86
CA ASN A 224 11.54 -11.67 7.58
C ASN A 224 10.08 -11.18 7.55
N GLY A 225 9.31 -11.39 8.63
CA GLY A 225 7.91 -11.00 8.73
C GLY A 225 7.69 -9.49 8.75
N ALA A 226 6.61 -9.06 8.10
CA ALA A 226 6.21 -7.67 8.14
C ALA A 226 5.57 -7.36 9.50
N ALA A 227 6.19 -6.46 10.28
CA ALA A 227 5.74 -6.07 11.63
C ALA A 227 4.21 -5.92 11.72
N ALA A 228 3.63 -6.63 12.70
CA ALA A 228 2.21 -6.72 12.95
C ALA A 228 1.93 -6.73 14.46
N LYS A 229 0.99 -5.88 14.90
CA LYS A 229 0.66 -5.70 16.32
C LYS A 229 -0.84 -5.60 16.53
N THR A 230 -1.34 -6.32 17.53
CA THR A 230 -2.76 -6.39 17.92
C THR A 230 -2.86 -6.22 19.43
N ARG A 231 -3.70 -5.30 19.91
CA ARG A 231 -4.16 -5.30 21.31
C ARG A 231 -5.39 -6.20 21.44
N TYR A 232 -5.53 -6.86 22.57
CA TYR A 232 -6.74 -7.63 22.88
C TYR A 232 -7.18 -7.42 24.33
N ARG A 233 -8.48 -7.62 24.56
CA ARG A 233 -9.13 -7.62 25.87
C ARG A 233 -10.21 -8.70 25.86
N VAL A 234 -10.18 -9.59 26.83
CA VAL A 234 -11.26 -10.54 27.13
C VAL A 234 -12.40 -9.74 27.74
N VAL A 235 -13.60 -9.87 27.18
CA VAL A 235 -14.81 -9.23 27.70
C VAL A 235 -15.51 -10.17 28.67
N ASP A 236 -15.68 -11.44 28.29
CA ASP A 236 -16.36 -12.46 29.08
C ASP A 236 -15.95 -13.88 28.63
N ASN A 237 -16.19 -14.90 29.47
CA ASN A 237 -15.80 -16.30 29.25
C ASN A 237 -16.95 -17.30 29.46
N ALA A 238 -17.21 -18.15 28.47
CA ALA A 238 -18.15 -19.26 28.55
C ALA A 238 -17.48 -20.50 29.16
N GLY A 239 -17.29 -20.47 30.48
CA GLY A 239 -16.56 -21.51 31.22
C GLY A 239 -15.10 -21.58 30.77
N GLN A 240 -14.63 -22.78 30.42
CA GLN A 240 -13.28 -23.00 29.83
C GLN A 240 -13.33 -23.33 28.32
N ARG A 241 -14.51 -23.16 27.67
CA ARG A 241 -14.72 -23.58 26.28
C ARG A 241 -14.41 -22.49 25.28
N ALA A 242 -14.77 -21.25 25.61
CA ALA A 242 -14.63 -20.11 24.71
C ALA A 242 -14.62 -18.79 25.45
N ALA A 243 -13.86 -17.83 24.93
CA ALA A 243 -13.88 -16.44 25.38
C ALA A 243 -14.42 -15.52 24.28
N TRP A 244 -15.11 -14.47 24.71
CA TRP A 244 -15.41 -13.32 23.86
C TRP A 244 -14.31 -12.28 24.04
N VAL A 245 -13.66 -11.94 22.93
CA VAL A 245 -12.46 -11.10 22.92
C VAL A 245 -12.66 -9.92 21.97
N GLU A 246 -12.37 -8.72 22.46
CA GLU A 246 -12.15 -7.54 21.63
C GLU A 246 -10.73 -7.54 21.08
N LEU A 247 -10.57 -7.10 19.84
CA LEU A 247 -9.27 -7.00 19.16
C LEU A 247 -9.12 -5.63 18.49
N GLU A 248 -8.09 -4.87 18.86
CA GLU A 248 -7.67 -3.65 18.14
C GLU A 248 -6.35 -3.90 17.37
N PRO A 249 -6.40 -4.11 16.04
CA PRO A 249 -5.21 -4.23 15.21
C PRO A 249 -4.58 -2.85 14.95
N LEU A 250 -3.41 -2.62 15.57
CA LEU A 250 -2.56 -1.43 15.36
C LEU A 250 -1.88 -1.42 13.98
N THR A 251 -1.91 -2.55 13.29
CA THR A 251 -1.48 -2.71 11.89
C THR A 251 -2.65 -3.22 11.03
N GLY A 252 -2.36 -3.72 9.82
CA GLY A 252 -3.39 -4.20 8.90
C GLY A 252 -2.81 -5.21 7.92
N ARG A 253 -2.24 -6.31 8.43
CA ARG A 253 -1.76 -7.41 7.58
C ARG A 253 -2.91 -8.37 7.25
N THR A 254 -2.80 -9.08 6.12
CA THR A 254 -3.73 -10.15 5.73
C THR A 254 -3.85 -11.17 6.86
N HIS A 255 -5.07 -11.59 7.20
CA HIS A 255 -5.33 -12.57 8.26
C HIS A 255 -4.74 -12.23 9.65
N GLN A 256 -4.33 -10.99 9.94
CA GLN A 256 -3.53 -10.67 11.14
C GLN A 256 -4.15 -11.17 12.44
N LEU A 257 -5.41 -10.81 12.71
CA LEU A 257 -6.13 -11.18 13.92
C LEU A 257 -6.24 -12.70 14.08
N ARG A 258 -6.46 -13.40 12.97
CA ARG A 258 -6.63 -14.85 12.88
C ARG A 258 -5.34 -15.59 13.23
N VAL A 259 -4.21 -15.15 12.65
CA VAL A 259 -2.89 -15.70 12.97
C VAL A 259 -2.49 -15.39 14.41
N HIS A 260 -2.67 -14.15 14.85
CA HIS A 260 -2.29 -13.72 16.21
C HIS A 260 -3.04 -14.52 17.29
N MET A 261 -4.36 -14.68 17.14
CA MET A 261 -5.17 -15.44 18.09
C MET A 261 -4.79 -16.93 18.11
N ALA A 262 -4.61 -17.55 16.93
CA ALA A 262 -4.15 -18.94 16.86
C ALA A 262 -2.73 -19.13 17.43
N ALA A 263 -1.85 -18.14 17.28
CA ALA A 263 -0.47 -18.20 17.77
C ALA A 263 -0.35 -18.13 19.29
N ILE A 264 -1.30 -17.50 19.98
CA ILE A 264 -1.37 -17.52 21.45
C ILE A 264 -2.21 -18.70 21.98
N GLY A 265 -2.49 -19.72 21.16
CA GLY A 265 -3.23 -20.93 21.56
C GLY A 265 -4.75 -20.84 21.48
N HIS A 266 -5.32 -19.67 21.18
CA HIS A 266 -6.76 -19.42 21.22
C HIS A 266 -7.32 -19.08 19.83
N PRO A 267 -7.40 -20.03 18.89
CA PRO A 267 -7.88 -19.76 17.54
C PRO A 267 -9.33 -19.25 17.54
N ILE A 268 -9.65 -18.42 16.55
CA ILE A 268 -11.01 -17.88 16.36
C ILE A 268 -11.97 -19.01 15.99
N VAL A 269 -13.15 -19.04 16.63
CA VAL A 269 -14.17 -20.07 16.41
C VAL A 269 -14.65 -20.05 14.95
N GLY A 270 -14.61 -21.21 14.31
CA GLY A 270 -14.92 -21.41 12.89
C GLY A 270 -13.75 -21.13 11.93
N ASP A 271 -12.55 -20.79 12.42
CA ASP A 271 -11.38 -20.56 11.57
C ASP A 271 -10.56 -21.82 11.27
N GLY A 272 -11.15 -22.73 10.49
CA GLY A 272 -10.51 -23.97 10.05
C GLY A 272 -9.22 -23.79 9.21
N LYS A 273 -8.86 -22.57 8.77
CA LYS A 273 -7.56 -22.32 8.11
C LYS A 273 -6.41 -22.27 9.12
N TYR A 274 -6.67 -21.76 10.32
CA TYR A 274 -5.62 -21.47 11.31
C TYR A 274 -5.71 -22.34 12.55
N GLY A 275 -6.90 -22.53 13.12
CA GLY A 275 -7.12 -23.44 14.26
C GLY A 275 -7.55 -24.86 13.86
N GLY A 276 -7.61 -25.19 12.56
CA GLY A 276 -7.90 -26.55 12.11
C GLY A 276 -9.22 -27.12 12.68
N PRO A 277 -9.28 -28.42 13.01
CA PRO A 277 -10.42 -29.03 13.70
C PRO A 277 -10.75 -28.35 15.05
N ASP A 278 -9.72 -27.94 15.79
CA ASP A 278 -9.87 -27.40 17.15
C ASP A 278 -10.57 -26.04 17.18
N SER A 279 -10.58 -25.31 16.05
CA SER A 279 -11.38 -24.08 15.89
C SER A 279 -12.90 -24.28 15.92
N PHE A 280 -13.41 -25.52 15.91
CA PHE A 280 -14.84 -25.80 15.86
C PHE A 280 -15.36 -26.31 17.20
N LEU A 281 -16.10 -25.45 17.92
CA LEU A 281 -16.84 -25.86 19.11
C LEU A 281 -17.96 -26.85 18.76
N THR A 282 -18.32 -27.69 19.73
CA THR A 282 -19.41 -28.66 19.61
C THR A 282 -20.77 -28.06 20.03
N GLY A 283 -21.87 -28.74 19.69
CA GLY A 283 -23.23 -28.28 20.00
C GLY A 283 -23.78 -27.31 18.96
N ALA A 284 -24.55 -26.31 19.41
CA ALA A 284 -25.30 -25.39 18.55
C ALA A 284 -24.48 -24.19 18.00
N VAL A 285 -23.20 -24.06 18.36
CA VAL A 285 -22.33 -22.98 17.87
C VAL A 285 -22.06 -23.13 16.37
N SER A 286 -22.10 -22.03 15.62
CA SER A 286 -21.95 -22.08 14.17
C SER A 286 -20.53 -22.52 13.73
N ARG A 287 -20.44 -23.21 12.60
CA ARG A 287 -19.14 -23.50 11.94
C ARG A 287 -18.63 -22.34 11.07
N LYS A 288 -19.36 -21.22 10.99
CA LYS A 288 -18.91 -19.99 10.32
C LYS A 288 -17.92 -19.24 11.21
N MET A 289 -17.11 -18.36 10.61
CA MET A 289 -16.08 -17.60 11.32
C MET A 289 -16.68 -16.56 12.28
N HIS A 290 -16.24 -16.57 13.53
CA HIS A 290 -16.61 -15.60 14.56
C HIS A 290 -15.58 -14.49 14.66
N LEU A 291 -15.41 -13.75 13.56
CA LEU A 291 -14.64 -12.49 13.55
C LEU A 291 -15.48 -11.40 12.87
N HIS A 292 -15.72 -10.33 13.61
CA HIS A 292 -16.60 -9.24 13.22
C HIS A 292 -15.93 -7.89 13.48
N ALA A 293 -15.81 -7.05 12.45
CA ALA A 293 -15.36 -5.66 12.59
C ALA A 293 -16.49 -4.83 13.21
N ARG A 294 -16.61 -4.86 14.55
CA ARG A 294 -17.72 -4.26 15.30
C ARG A 294 -17.78 -2.74 15.14
N ARG A 295 -16.66 -2.03 15.31
CA ARG A 295 -16.65 -0.55 15.33
C ARG A 295 -15.48 0.04 14.55
N LEU A 296 -15.74 1.09 13.77
CA LEU A 296 -14.75 1.89 13.05
C LEU A 296 -14.89 3.35 13.48
N ILE A 297 -13.78 3.95 13.90
CA ILE A 297 -13.71 5.38 14.21
C ILE A 297 -12.60 6.02 13.37
N ILE A 298 -12.97 6.98 12.53
CA ILE A 298 -12.06 7.60 11.55
C ILE A 298 -12.49 9.05 11.29
N SER A 299 -11.54 9.98 11.17
CA SER A 299 -11.90 11.34 10.75
C SER A 299 -12.32 11.36 9.28
N GLU A 300 -13.37 12.10 8.95
CA GLU A 300 -13.77 12.35 7.57
C GLU A 300 -12.85 13.42 6.94
N PRO A 301 -12.70 13.43 5.60
CA PRO A 301 -12.26 14.64 4.91
C PRO A 301 -13.28 15.78 5.12
N LYS A 302 -12.85 17.02 4.88
CA LYS A 302 -13.81 18.06 4.53
C LYS A 302 -14.35 17.75 3.12
N THR A 303 -15.56 18.19 2.85
CA THR A 303 -16.21 18.04 1.53
C THR A 303 -17.19 19.20 1.39
N GLY A 304 -16.87 20.15 0.50
CA GLY A 304 -17.69 21.37 0.35
C GLY A 304 -17.65 22.24 1.60
N GLU A 305 -18.81 22.75 2.02
CA GLU A 305 -18.94 23.60 3.23
C GLU A 305 -18.86 22.81 4.56
N GLY A 306 -18.80 21.48 4.50
CA GLY A 306 -18.70 20.63 5.68
C GLY A 306 -17.40 20.83 6.46
N THR A 307 -17.50 21.01 7.78
CA THR A 307 -16.36 21.31 8.67
C THR A 307 -15.32 20.19 8.80
N GLY A 308 -15.64 18.97 8.33
CA GLY A 308 -14.92 17.74 8.65
C GLY A 308 -15.30 17.24 10.04
N GLY A 309 -15.35 15.92 10.23
CA GLY A 309 -15.88 15.33 11.46
C GLY A 309 -15.25 13.98 11.82
N LYS A 310 -15.80 13.34 12.86
CA LYS A 310 -15.42 12.00 13.32
C LYS A 310 -16.53 11.03 12.92
N LEU A 311 -16.26 10.18 11.94
CA LEU A 311 -17.14 9.09 11.54
C LEU A 311 -16.91 7.92 12.51
N ASP A 312 -17.84 7.76 13.43
CA ASP A 312 -17.94 6.65 14.39
C ASP A 312 -19.15 5.80 13.99
N VAL A 313 -18.90 4.53 13.65
CA VAL A 313 -19.93 3.60 13.17
C VAL A 313 -19.70 2.21 13.74
N THR A 314 -20.78 1.62 14.26
CA THR A 314 -20.87 0.24 14.72
C THR A 314 -21.69 -0.59 13.73
N ALA A 315 -21.30 -1.84 13.50
CA ALA A 315 -22.05 -2.81 12.70
C ALA A 315 -22.72 -3.84 13.60
N GLU A 316 -23.94 -4.26 13.27
CA GLU A 316 -24.59 -5.36 13.99
C GLU A 316 -24.00 -6.73 13.63
N LEU A 317 -24.00 -7.63 14.62
CA LEU A 317 -23.49 -8.99 14.46
C LEU A 317 -24.27 -9.75 13.38
N PRO A 318 -23.60 -10.55 12.53
CA PRO A 318 -24.29 -11.43 11.60
C PRO A 318 -25.05 -12.51 12.40
N PRO A 319 -26.17 -13.05 11.87
CA PRO A 319 -27.04 -13.95 12.64
C PRO A 319 -26.34 -15.17 13.27
N HIS A 320 -25.33 -15.72 12.61
CA HIS A 320 -24.59 -16.89 13.13
C HIS A 320 -23.73 -16.55 14.35
N PHE A 321 -23.24 -15.31 14.44
CA PHE A 321 -22.43 -14.84 15.55
C PHE A 321 -23.36 -14.46 16.70
N ALA A 322 -24.42 -13.69 16.44
CA ALA A 322 -25.43 -13.33 17.44
C ALA A 322 -26.02 -14.57 18.14
N MET A 323 -26.46 -15.57 17.37
CA MET A 323 -26.95 -16.86 17.91
C MET A 323 -25.89 -17.60 18.72
N SER A 324 -24.60 -17.53 18.34
CA SER A 324 -23.54 -18.17 19.11
C SER A 324 -23.18 -17.41 20.39
N MET A 325 -23.42 -16.09 20.46
CA MET A 325 -23.35 -15.32 21.71
C MET A 325 -24.43 -15.78 22.69
N GLU A 326 -25.67 -15.86 22.20
CA GLU A 326 -26.84 -16.29 22.98
C GLU A 326 -26.70 -17.73 23.50
N VAL A 327 -26.30 -18.67 22.65
CA VAL A 327 -26.05 -20.09 23.01
C VAL A 327 -24.94 -20.24 24.06
N LEU A 328 -23.97 -19.32 24.11
CA LEU A 328 -22.89 -19.32 25.08
C LEU A 328 -23.19 -18.47 26.33
N GLY A 329 -24.33 -17.78 26.37
CA GLY A 329 -24.78 -16.98 27.51
C GLY A 329 -24.13 -15.59 27.62
N PHE A 330 -23.46 -15.09 26.58
CA PHE A 330 -22.78 -13.80 26.61
C PHE A 330 -23.76 -12.61 26.53
N ASP A 331 -23.69 -11.70 27.51
CA ASP A 331 -24.40 -10.43 27.44
C ASP A 331 -23.61 -9.40 26.58
N GLN A 332 -24.16 -9.06 25.42
CA GLN A 332 -23.58 -8.06 24.52
C GLN A 332 -23.48 -6.65 25.14
N SER A 333 -24.19 -6.35 26.24
CA SER A 333 -24.11 -5.05 26.93
C SER A 333 -22.76 -4.79 27.59
N LEU A 334 -21.98 -5.85 27.88
CA LEU A 334 -20.66 -5.77 28.53
C LEU A 334 -19.57 -5.11 27.66
N SER A 335 -19.83 -4.83 26.39
CA SER A 335 -18.91 -4.12 25.49
C SER A 335 -19.63 -3.10 24.61
N ASP A 336 -19.13 -1.86 24.65
CA ASP A 336 -19.45 -0.78 23.71
C ASP A 336 -18.49 -0.75 22.49
N ALA A 337 -17.61 -1.76 22.39
CA ALA A 337 -16.50 -1.84 21.44
C ALA A 337 -15.60 -0.59 21.41
N SER A 338 -15.39 0.07 22.55
CA SER A 338 -14.50 1.24 22.63
C SER A 338 -13.03 0.89 22.35
N PRO A 339 -12.26 1.76 21.67
CA PRO A 339 -10.84 1.49 21.39
C PRO A 339 -9.97 1.39 22.64
N MET A 340 -9.01 0.47 22.64
CA MET A 340 -8.09 0.20 23.74
C MET A 340 -6.86 1.12 23.75
N ARG A 341 -6.83 2.14 22.89
CA ARG A 341 -5.76 3.13 22.85
C ARG A 341 -6.35 4.53 22.87
N ASP A 342 -5.73 5.37 23.68
CA ASP A 342 -6.02 6.80 23.78
C ASP A 342 -5.97 7.48 22.40
N GLU A 343 -6.63 8.63 22.29
CA GLU A 343 -6.52 9.44 21.08
C GLU A 343 -5.06 9.89 20.90
N ALA A 344 -4.45 9.42 19.81
CA ALA A 344 -3.11 9.84 19.46
C ALA A 344 -3.23 11.28 18.94
N PRO A 345 -2.54 12.27 19.54
CA PRO A 345 -2.73 13.67 19.18
C PRO A 345 -2.48 13.88 17.68
N GLU A 346 -3.28 14.77 17.08
CA GLU A 346 -3.14 15.21 15.69
C GLU A 346 -1.72 15.72 15.47
N ARG A 347 -0.86 14.89 14.85
CA ARG A 347 0.53 15.26 14.61
C ARG A 347 0.62 16.60 13.89
N SER A 348 1.45 17.51 14.38
CA SER A 348 1.56 18.85 13.79
C SER A 348 2.05 18.79 12.34
N GLY A 349 1.87 19.88 11.57
CA GLY A 349 2.41 19.95 10.21
C GLY A 349 3.93 19.70 10.17
N GLU A 350 4.65 20.13 11.21
CA GLU A 350 6.08 19.91 11.35
C GLU A 350 6.43 18.46 11.68
N GLU A 351 5.69 17.81 12.57
CA GLU A 351 5.88 16.39 12.89
C GLU A 351 5.56 15.49 11.69
N LYS A 352 4.50 15.82 10.92
CA LYS A 352 4.19 15.18 9.64
C LYS A 352 5.36 15.33 8.66
N LYS A 353 6.00 16.52 8.59
CA LYS A 353 7.19 16.81 7.77
C LYS A 353 8.46 16.10 8.27
N GLN A 354 8.66 15.98 9.59
CA GLN A 354 9.76 15.22 10.19
C GLN A 354 9.59 13.70 9.96
N ALA A 355 8.39 13.16 10.14
CA ALA A 355 8.10 11.75 9.90
C ALA A 355 8.35 11.37 8.42
N ALA A 356 7.93 12.22 7.48
CA ALA A 356 8.25 12.05 6.06
C ALA A 356 9.77 12.08 5.81
N ARG A 357 10.51 13.02 6.40
CA ARG A 357 11.99 13.07 6.31
C ARG A 357 12.65 11.81 6.87
N ARG A 358 12.18 11.27 8.01
CA ARG A 358 12.67 10.02 8.61
C ARG A 358 12.41 8.83 7.67
N HIS A 359 11.20 8.71 7.13
CA HIS A 359 10.83 7.67 6.16
C HIS A 359 11.70 7.72 4.89
N PHE A 360 11.89 8.90 4.28
CA PHE A 360 12.78 9.05 3.12
C PHE A 360 14.25 8.72 3.45
N LYS A 361 14.73 9.09 4.65
CA LYS A 361 16.10 8.76 5.10
C LYS A 361 16.28 7.25 5.29
N GLN A 362 15.24 6.56 5.77
CA GLN A 362 15.23 5.12 5.98
C GLN A 362 15.15 4.34 4.65
N ALA A 363 14.21 4.67 3.77
CA ALA A 363 14.13 4.10 2.42
C ALA A 363 15.44 4.32 1.61
N ARG A 364 16.10 5.47 1.77
CA ARG A 364 17.42 5.76 1.18
C ARG A 364 18.57 4.96 1.82
N LYS A 365 18.43 4.51 3.07
CA LYS A 365 19.39 3.62 3.74
C LYS A 365 19.21 2.18 3.25
N GLU A 366 17.97 1.72 3.13
CA GLU A 366 17.59 0.39 2.65
C GLU A 366 17.92 0.19 1.16
N ALA A 367 17.69 1.21 0.32
CA ALA A 367 18.08 1.20 -1.10
C ALA A 367 19.60 1.32 -1.34
N ARG A 368 20.42 1.38 -0.28
CA ARG A 368 21.89 1.52 -0.39
C ARG A 368 22.53 0.14 -0.22
N SER A 369 22.74 -0.56 -1.33
CA SER A 369 23.44 -1.85 -1.34
C SER A 369 24.75 -1.77 -0.54
N PRO A 370 25.13 -2.83 0.19
CA PRO A 370 26.35 -2.84 0.98
C PRO A 370 27.53 -2.51 0.07
N ARG A 371 28.28 -1.47 0.41
CA ARG A 371 29.55 -1.18 -0.26
C ARG A 371 30.44 -2.40 -0.04
N ARG A 372 30.83 -3.09 -1.13
CA ARG A 372 31.96 -4.01 -1.11
C ARG A 372 33.10 -3.32 -0.35
N SER A 373 33.49 -3.89 0.79
CA SER A 373 34.77 -3.57 1.40
C SER A 373 35.84 -3.89 0.36
N ARG A 374 36.53 -2.85 -0.11
CA ARG A 374 37.79 -3.06 -0.84
C ARG A 374 38.79 -3.55 0.21
N GLY A 375 38.98 -4.87 0.27
CA GLY A 375 40.21 -5.44 0.79
C GLY A 375 41.40 -4.92 -0.03
N ASP A 376 42.58 -4.98 0.58
CA ASP A 376 43.79 -4.36 0.07
C ASP A 376 44.15 -4.81 -1.35
N VAL A 377 44.27 -3.84 -2.26
CA VAL A 377 44.93 -4.02 -3.56
C VAL A 377 45.95 -2.91 -3.70
N VAL A 378 47.22 -3.27 -3.51
CA VAL A 378 48.36 -2.38 -3.68
C VAL A 378 48.51 -2.01 -5.16
N ALA A 379 48.48 -0.71 -5.47
CA ALA A 379 48.71 -0.20 -6.82
C ALA A 379 50.15 0.31 -6.99
N PRO A 380 50.84 0.03 -8.11
CA PRO A 380 52.17 0.56 -8.38
C PRO A 380 52.11 2.05 -8.79
N LYS A 381 53.10 2.84 -8.37
CA LYS A 381 53.21 4.28 -8.67
C LYS A 381 53.63 4.54 -10.12
N ALA A 382 52.93 5.45 -10.80
CA ALA A 382 53.38 6.07 -12.04
C ALA A 382 54.14 7.39 -11.79
N LYS A 383 55.17 7.69 -12.60
CA LYS A 383 55.93 8.96 -12.56
C LYS A 383 55.26 10.05 -13.42
N LYS A 384 55.50 11.33 -13.07
CA LYS A 384 55.04 12.53 -13.80
C LYS A 384 55.82 12.77 -15.11
N PRO A 385 55.26 13.55 -16.06
CA PRO A 385 55.80 13.72 -17.42
C PRO A 385 56.72 14.94 -17.59
N ALA A 386 57.50 14.97 -18.68
CA ALA A 386 58.19 16.16 -19.17
C ALA A 386 58.42 16.11 -20.70
N GLY A 387 58.34 17.27 -21.37
CA GLY A 387 59.12 17.62 -22.57
C GLY A 387 58.83 16.94 -23.93
N LYS A 388 58.18 17.69 -24.84
CA LYS A 388 58.42 17.64 -26.30
C LYS A 388 59.72 18.46 -26.64
N PRO A 389 60.29 18.50 -27.87
CA PRO A 389 59.69 18.19 -29.19
C PRO A 389 60.56 17.46 -30.26
N ALA A 390 59.90 17.12 -31.38
CA ALA A 390 60.35 17.12 -32.79
C ALA A 390 61.61 16.35 -33.28
N GLY A 391 61.42 15.54 -34.33
CA GLY A 391 62.47 14.96 -35.19
C GLY A 391 61.86 14.23 -36.39
N LYS A 392 62.37 14.43 -37.61
CA LYS A 392 61.78 13.96 -38.88
C LYS A 392 62.24 12.54 -39.29
N ALA A 393 61.52 12.01 -40.29
CA ALA A 393 61.98 11.18 -41.40
C ALA A 393 61.90 9.62 -41.30
N ALA A 394 60.82 9.11 -41.91
CA ALA A 394 60.83 8.35 -43.17
C ALA A 394 61.47 6.92 -43.22
N PRO A 395 61.06 6.07 -44.19
CA PRO A 395 60.90 4.63 -43.91
C PRO A 395 61.70 3.69 -44.84
N LYS A 396 61.69 2.38 -44.53
CA LYS A 396 61.40 1.31 -45.53
C LYS A 396 61.29 -0.11 -44.95
N ALA A 397 60.45 -0.89 -45.63
CA ALA A 397 60.54 -2.31 -45.99
C ALA A 397 60.89 -3.34 -44.88
N ALA A 398 59.98 -4.22 -44.46
CA ALA A 398 59.38 -5.34 -45.21
C ALA A 398 60.31 -6.54 -45.43
N ALA A 399 60.26 -7.51 -44.53
CA ALA A 399 60.32 -8.94 -44.85
C ALA A 399 59.68 -9.78 -43.73
N LYS A 400 58.92 -10.79 -44.15
CA LYS A 400 58.25 -11.80 -43.32
C LYS A 400 59.12 -13.09 -43.36
N PRO A 401 58.77 -14.18 -42.67
CA PRO A 401 59.19 -14.49 -41.30
C PRO A 401 59.97 -15.82 -41.22
N ALA A 402 60.48 -16.22 -40.04
CA ALA A 402 60.54 -17.64 -39.65
C ALA A 402 60.90 -17.89 -38.17
N LYS A 403 60.12 -18.77 -37.54
CA LYS A 403 60.55 -19.85 -36.62
C LYS A 403 61.48 -19.51 -35.44
N SER A 404 60.80 -19.30 -34.31
CA SER A 404 61.06 -19.99 -33.03
C SER A 404 61.32 -21.51 -33.22
N PRO A 405 61.87 -22.28 -32.24
CA PRO A 405 61.90 -21.96 -30.81
C PRO A 405 63.15 -22.41 -29.99
N ALA A 406 63.11 -22.05 -28.70
CA ALA A 406 63.76 -22.76 -27.58
C ALA A 406 65.31 -22.70 -27.54
N ASN A 407 65.99 -22.93 -26.41
CA ASN A 407 65.57 -23.11 -25.02
C ASN A 407 66.72 -22.65 -24.08
N ARG A 408 66.48 -22.62 -22.75
CA ARG A 408 67.43 -22.90 -21.63
C ARG A 408 68.96 -22.71 -21.85
N ALA A 409 69.73 -22.12 -20.93
CA ALA A 409 69.46 -21.61 -19.58
C ALA A 409 70.68 -20.84 -19.03
N ARG A 410 70.51 -20.26 -17.83
CA ARG A 410 71.51 -20.02 -16.77
C ARG A 410 72.85 -20.80 -16.89
N PRO A 411 74.00 -20.26 -16.40
CA PRO A 411 74.05 -19.70 -15.04
C PRO A 411 74.93 -18.45 -14.79
N ALA A 412 74.83 -17.98 -13.55
CA ALA A 412 75.77 -17.08 -12.85
C ALA A 412 77.12 -17.85 -12.54
N PRO A 413 78.13 -17.37 -11.76
CA PRO A 413 78.02 -16.46 -10.60
C PRO A 413 79.25 -15.55 -10.29
N LYS A 414 79.25 -15.01 -9.05
CA LYS A 414 80.38 -14.40 -8.28
C LYS A 414 80.86 -13.01 -8.73
N ALA A 415 81.32 -12.11 -7.88
CA ALA A 415 81.30 -11.85 -6.43
C ALA A 415 82.07 -10.50 -6.26
N PRO A 416 82.03 -9.79 -5.11
CA PRO A 416 82.62 -8.45 -4.92
C PRO A 416 84.11 -8.60 -4.48
N PRO A 417 84.76 -7.86 -3.52
CA PRO A 417 84.28 -7.22 -2.27
C PRO A 417 84.83 -5.79 -1.98
N LYS A 418 84.39 -5.21 -0.84
CA LYS A 418 84.97 -4.06 -0.08
C LYS A 418 84.73 -2.64 -0.64
N GLY A 419 84.65 -1.59 0.19
CA GLY A 419 84.67 -1.53 1.66
C GLY A 419 85.02 -0.11 2.18
N THR A 420 84.94 0.08 3.51
CA THR A 420 85.15 1.37 4.25
C THR A 420 84.09 2.45 3.96
N GLY A 421 83.72 3.34 4.88
CA GLY A 421 83.94 3.52 6.32
C GLY A 421 82.92 4.57 6.81
N GLY A 422 82.34 4.48 8.00
CA GLY A 422 82.82 5.18 9.21
C GLY A 422 82.70 6.72 9.11
N SER A 423 82.13 7.47 10.06
CA SER A 423 81.50 7.12 11.35
C SER A 423 80.84 8.38 11.96
N ARG A 424 79.94 8.18 12.95
CA ARG A 424 79.52 9.16 14.01
C ARG A 424 78.79 10.44 13.53
N GLY A 425 77.82 11.00 14.26
CA GLY A 425 77.12 10.52 15.45
C GLY A 425 76.75 11.65 16.44
N ARG A 426 75.56 11.54 17.05
CA ARG A 426 75.00 12.39 18.14
C ARG A 426 74.63 13.82 17.71
N ARG A 427 73.65 14.48 18.32
CA ARG A 427 72.83 14.11 19.50
C ARG A 427 71.38 13.82 19.13
#